data_AF-A0A811QNI4-F1
#
_entry.id   AF-A0A811QNI4-F1
#
_cell.length_a   1.000
_cell.length_b   1.000
_cell.length_c   1.000
_cell.angle_alpha   90.00
_cell.angle_beta   90.00
_cell.angle_gamma   90.00
#
_symmetry.space_group_name_H-M   'P 1'
#
loop_
_entity.id
_entity.type
_entity.pdbx_description
1 polymer ?
#
loop_
_entity_poly.entity_id
_entity_poly.type
_entity_poly.pdbx_seq_one_letter_code
_entity_poly.pdbx_strand_id
1 'polypeptide(L)'
;MSSTPAPGAGEELSTEVVVVRHGETAWNASRIVQGQMDPELNEAGRQQAVVVARRLSREAKPAAVYSSDLKPAAETAEIIARACGVSNGGGESLNQLNERCVSCLNKIAQEHIGERVVVVSHGAAILELCRHTDPPNSFIRRHIPNTSLNVFRVSGVTAQWTLERCGDVSHLKGNGFLEDSFGGDGSSA
;
A
#
# COMPACT_ATOMS: atom_id res chain seq x y z
N MET A 1 46.59 16.80 -38.33
CA MET A 1 45.75 15.62 -38.05
C MET A 1 46.11 15.09 -36.67
N SER A 2 45.27 15.36 -35.68
CA SER A 2 45.04 14.47 -34.53
C SER A 2 43.82 15.03 -33.80
N SER A 3 42.69 14.35 -33.98
CA SER A 3 41.41 14.66 -33.38
C SER A 3 41.42 14.25 -31.90
N THR A 4 41.19 15.20 -31.01
CA THR A 4 40.81 14.93 -29.62
C THR A 4 39.50 14.13 -29.62
N PRO A 5 39.38 13.02 -28.85
CA PRO A 5 38.12 12.28 -28.81
C PRO A 5 37.06 13.13 -28.10
N ALA A 6 35.83 13.10 -28.64
CA ALA A 6 34.67 13.69 -28.00
C ALA A 6 34.42 13.02 -26.63
N PRO A 7 33.86 13.75 -25.64
CA PRO A 7 33.43 13.14 -24.38
C PRO A 7 32.44 12.01 -24.70
N GLY A 8 32.72 10.83 -24.15
CA GLY A 8 31.93 9.62 -24.37
C GLY A 8 30.46 9.81 -24.02
N ALA A 9 29.63 9.04 -24.70
CA ALA A 9 28.19 8.99 -24.55
C ALA A 9 27.76 8.82 -23.07
N GLY A 10 26.72 9.57 -22.71
CA GLY A 10 25.98 9.59 -21.45
C GLY A 10 26.39 8.59 -20.38
N GLU A 11 27.02 9.08 -19.31
CA GLU A 11 26.72 8.51 -18.00
C GLU A 11 25.24 8.77 -17.75
N GLU A 12 24.43 7.71 -17.86
CA GLU A 12 23.02 7.74 -17.52
C GLU A 12 22.92 8.28 -16.08
N LEU A 13 22.36 9.48 -15.92
CA LEU A 13 22.13 10.08 -14.60
C LEU A 13 21.17 9.17 -13.83
N SER A 14 21.71 8.26 -13.01
CA SER A 14 20.92 7.30 -12.24
C SER A 14 20.49 7.90 -10.91
N THR A 15 19.21 7.78 -10.58
CA THR A 15 18.68 8.15 -9.27
C THR A 15 18.78 6.96 -8.32
N GLU A 16 19.47 7.12 -7.19
CA GLU A 16 19.45 6.14 -6.11
C GLU A 16 18.12 6.23 -5.34
N VAL A 17 17.39 5.12 -5.21
CA VAL A 17 16.11 5.05 -4.50
C VAL A 17 16.26 4.10 -3.31
N VAL A 18 16.16 4.64 -2.10
CA VAL A 18 16.24 3.87 -0.85
C VAL A 18 14.83 3.59 -0.33
N VAL A 19 14.45 2.31 -0.26
CA VAL A 19 13.14 1.86 0.20
C VAL A 19 13.23 1.35 1.65
N VAL A 20 12.46 1.95 2.55
CA VAL A 20 12.45 1.59 3.98
C VAL A 20 11.06 1.07 4.37
N ARG A 21 11.01 -0.11 4.98
CA ARG A 21 9.79 -0.63 5.60
C ARG A 21 9.53 0.12 6.91
N HIS A 22 8.26 0.45 7.19
CA HIS A 22 7.87 1.08 8.44
C HIS A 22 8.29 0.26 9.68
N GLY A 23 8.43 0.95 10.82
CA GLY A 23 8.75 0.32 12.10
C GLY A 23 7.65 -0.64 12.58
N GLU A 24 8.00 -1.47 13.55
CA GLU A 24 7.10 -2.46 14.15
C GLU A 24 5.83 -1.82 14.76
N THR A 25 4.72 -2.55 14.62
CA THR A 25 3.44 -2.27 15.27
C THR A 25 3.07 -3.46 16.16
N ALA A 26 2.16 -3.28 17.12
CA ALA A 26 1.67 -4.37 17.97
C ALA A 26 1.16 -5.59 17.18
N TRP A 27 0.69 -5.37 15.95
CA TRP A 27 0.14 -6.39 15.07
C TRP A 27 1.23 -7.20 14.39
N ASN A 28 2.26 -6.51 13.89
CA ASN A 28 3.43 -7.15 13.29
C ASN A 28 4.19 -7.98 14.35
N ALA A 29 4.29 -7.47 15.58
CA ALA A 29 4.90 -8.18 16.71
C ALA A 29 4.13 -9.46 17.09
N SER A 30 2.80 -9.42 16.98
CA SER A 30 1.92 -10.56 17.29
C SER A 30 1.77 -11.55 16.13
N ARG A 31 2.46 -11.34 14.99
CA ARG A 31 2.32 -12.12 13.73
C ARG A 31 0.88 -12.22 13.21
N ILE A 32 0.01 -11.29 13.58
CA ILE A 32 -1.38 -11.28 13.13
C ILE A 32 -1.43 -10.63 11.74
N VAL A 33 -1.65 -11.43 10.70
CA VAL A 33 -1.88 -10.94 9.32
C VAL A 33 -3.34 -10.53 9.17
N GLN A 34 -3.72 -9.38 9.73
CA GLN A 34 -5.00 -8.75 9.43
C GLN A 34 -4.77 -7.40 8.73
N GLY A 35 -5.19 -7.34 7.46
CA GLY A 35 -5.24 -6.10 6.68
C GLY A 35 -6.06 -4.97 7.33
N GLN A 36 -5.63 -3.74 7.01
CA GLN A 36 -6.27 -2.45 7.26
C GLN A 36 -7.01 -2.29 8.60
N MET A 37 -6.24 -2.42 9.66
CA MET A 37 -6.26 -1.37 10.66
C MET A 37 -4.92 -0.65 10.66
N ASP A 38 -4.93 0.56 11.20
CA ASP A 38 -3.79 1.46 11.23
C ASP A 38 -3.21 1.52 12.65
N PRO A 39 -2.58 0.43 13.16
CA PRO A 39 -1.97 0.45 14.48
C PRO A 39 -0.80 1.41 14.42
N GLU A 40 -0.69 2.29 15.41
CA GLU A 40 0.49 3.14 15.57
C GLU A 40 1.76 2.30 15.73
N LEU A 41 2.93 2.91 15.52
CA LEU A 41 4.18 2.25 15.88
C LEU A 41 4.13 1.89 17.37
N ASN A 42 4.61 0.68 17.69
CA ASN A 42 4.90 0.37 19.09
C ASN A 42 6.25 0.99 19.49
N GLU A 43 6.63 0.85 20.74
CA GLU A 43 7.89 1.44 21.23
C GLU A 43 9.11 0.90 20.48
N ALA A 44 9.13 -0.40 20.16
CA ALA A 44 10.18 -0.99 19.34
C ALA A 44 10.22 -0.41 17.93
N GLY A 45 9.06 -0.17 17.30
CA GLY A 45 8.93 0.43 15.98
C GLY A 45 9.44 1.86 15.93
N ARG A 46 9.18 2.67 16.96
CA ARG A 46 9.77 4.02 17.09
C ARG A 46 11.28 3.96 17.24
N GLN A 47 11.81 3.03 18.04
CA GLN A 47 13.26 2.85 18.17
C GLN A 47 13.90 2.41 16.85
N GLN A 48 13.27 1.49 16.11
CA GLN A 48 13.70 1.09 14.77
C GLN A 48 13.75 2.30 13.81
N ALA A 49 12.70 3.12 13.80
CA ALA A 49 12.63 4.35 13.00
C ALA A 49 13.78 5.32 13.34
N VAL A 50 14.09 5.51 14.62
CA VAL A 50 15.22 6.35 15.07
C VAL A 50 16.57 5.79 14.63
N VAL A 51 16.76 4.47 14.70
CA VAL A 51 18.01 3.82 14.30
C VAL A 51 18.26 3.95 12.79
N VAL A 52 17.23 3.70 11.96
CA VAL A 52 17.36 3.86 10.50
C VAL A 52 17.57 5.34 10.14
N ALA A 53 16.88 6.27 10.79
CA ALA A 53 17.04 7.70 10.58
C ALA A 53 18.47 8.18 10.89
N ARG A 54 19.08 7.69 11.97
CA ARG A 54 20.48 7.99 12.33
C ARG A 54 21.48 7.41 11.32
N ARG A 55 21.18 6.24 10.75
CA ARG A 55 22.03 5.65 9.72
C ARG A 55 21.98 6.51 8.46
N LEU A 56 20.77 6.80 7.97
CA LEU A 56 20.57 7.58 6.74
C LEU A 56 21.12 9.00 6.85
N SER A 57 21.10 9.63 8.04
CA SER A 57 21.69 10.96 8.24
C SER A 57 23.22 10.99 8.14
N ARG A 58 23.89 9.84 8.12
CA ARG A 58 25.34 9.69 7.93
C ARG A 58 25.71 9.26 6.50
N GLU A 59 24.72 8.93 5.68
CA GLU A 59 24.87 8.55 4.29
C GLU A 59 24.66 9.78 3.38
N ALA A 60 24.57 9.57 2.07
CA ALA A 60 24.25 10.64 1.12
C ALA A 60 22.90 11.28 1.48
N LYS A 61 22.86 12.61 1.58
CA LYS A 61 21.65 13.32 1.99
C LYS A 61 20.54 13.11 0.95
N PRO A 62 19.37 12.56 1.33
CA PRO A 62 18.26 12.40 0.40
C PRO A 62 17.71 13.77 -0.03
N ALA A 63 17.14 13.84 -1.23
CA ALA A 63 16.47 15.07 -1.69
C ALA A 63 15.11 15.27 -0.99
N ALA A 64 14.38 14.19 -0.70
CA ALA A 64 13.09 14.16 -0.02
C ALA A 64 12.81 12.78 0.56
N VAL A 65 11.84 12.67 1.47
CA VAL A 65 11.30 11.40 1.98
C VAL A 65 9.82 11.29 1.58
N TYR A 66 9.41 10.13 1.08
CA TYR A 66 8.02 9.82 0.71
C TYR A 66 7.50 8.64 1.53
N SER A 67 6.19 8.58 1.79
CA SER A 67 5.55 7.46 2.49
C SER A 67 4.17 7.15 1.93
N SER A 68 3.60 6.00 2.29
CA SER A 68 2.13 5.87 2.29
C SER A 68 1.57 6.65 3.48
N ASP A 69 0.27 6.87 3.50
CA ASP A 69 -0.39 7.61 4.58
C ASP A 69 -0.86 6.74 5.75
N LEU A 70 -0.69 5.43 5.66
CA LEU A 70 -0.79 4.55 6.83
C LEU A 70 0.11 5.09 7.95
N LYS A 71 -0.44 5.26 9.16
CA LYS A 71 0.22 5.86 10.33
C LYS A 71 1.63 5.32 10.57
N PRO A 72 1.90 3.99 10.54
CA PRO A 72 3.25 3.47 10.73
C PRO A 72 4.27 4.02 9.73
N ALA A 73 3.87 4.11 8.46
CA ALA A 73 4.74 4.58 7.39
C ALA A 73 4.94 6.10 7.49
N ALA A 74 3.87 6.85 7.77
CA ALA A 74 3.93 8.29 7.97
C ALA A 74 4.82 8.66 9.18
N GLU A 75 4.65 8.00 10.32
CA GLU A 75 5.45 8.24 11.53
C GLU A 75 6.92 7.89 11.31
N THR A 76 7.21 6.76 10.65
CA THR A 76 8.58 6.37 10.30
C THR A 76 9.24 7.39 9.37
N ALA A 77 8.51 7.86 8.35
CA ALA A 77 9.00 8.84 7.39
C ALA A 77 9.25 10.21 8.02
N GLU A 78 8.40 10.65 8.95
CA GLU A 78 8.61 11.91 9.67
C GLU A 78 9.91 11.88 10.49
N ILE A 79 10.17 10.78 11.19
CA ILE A 79 11.39 10.60 11.98
C ILE A 79 12.64 10.65 11.08
N ILE A 80 12.60 10.02 9.90
CA ILE A 80 13.70 10.05 8.92
C ILE A 80 13.90 11.45 8.35
N ALA A 81 12.82 12.12 7.92
CA ALA A 81 12.87 13.47 7.34
C ALA A 81 13.49 14.48 8.32
N ARG A 82 13.08 14.42 9.59
CA ARG A 82 13.62 15.26 10.67
C ARG A 82 15.12 15.04 10.88
N ALA A 83 15.58 13.78 10.91
CA ALA A 83 16.99 13.45 11.13
C ALA A 83 17.88 13.85 9.95
N CYS A 84 17.37 13.78 8.71
CA CYS A 84 18.11 14.14 7.50
C CYS A 84 18.04 15.64 7.18
N GLY A 85 17.18 16.40 7.89
CA GLY A 85 17.00 17.83 7.65
C GLY A 85 16.45 18.12 6.24
N VAL A 86 15.42 17.38 5.85
CA VAL A 86 14.74 17.47 4.54
C VAL A 86 13.24 17.58 4.74
N SER A 87 12.52 18.07 3.73
CA SER A 87 11.07 18.02 3.74
C SER A 87 10.58 16.58 3.67
N ASN A 88 9.52 16.28 4.43
CA ASN A 88 8.65 15.17 4.08
C ASN A 88 7.99 15.56 2.76
N GLY A 89 8.41 14.93 1.66
CA GLY A 89 8.01 15.23 0.29
C GLY A 89 6.55 14.88 -0.01
N GLY A 90 5.84 14.36 1.00
CA GLY A 90 4.47 13.93 0.90
C GLY A 90 4.35 12.43 0.64
N GLY A 91 3.14 11.94 0.87
CA GLY A 91 2.68 10.60 0.52
C GLY A 91 1.36 10.69 -0.21
N GLU A 92 0.97 9.63 -0.93
CA GLU A 92 -0.42 9.51 -1.36
C GLU A 92 -1.28 9.23 -0.11
N SER A 93 -2.21 10.14 0.21
CA SER A 93 -3.24 9.90 1.22
C SER A 93 -4.24 8.84 0.77
N LEU A 94 -4.92 8.19 1.72
CA LEU A 94 -5.98 7.22 1.50
C LEU A 94 -7.10 7.89 0.70
N ASN A 95 -7.36 9.18 0.93
CA ASN A 95 -8.29 9.95 0.11
C ASN A 95 -7.80 10.10 -1.34
N GLN A 96 -6.53 10.43 -1.57
CA GLN A 96 -5.98 10.53 -2.92
C GLN A 96 -5.96 9.16 -3.64
N LEU A 97 -5.60 8.09 -2.91
CA LEU A 97 -5.69 6.71 -3.37
C LEU A 97 -7.14 6.34 -3.72
N ASN A 98 -8.08 6.65 -2.83
CA ASN A 98 -9.51 6.42 -3.01
C ASN A 98 -10.01 7.16 -4.26
N GLU A 99 -9.74 8.46 -4.36
CA GLU A 99 -10.15 9.31 -5.48
C GLU A 99 -9.65 8.75 -6.81
N ARG A 100 -8.36 8.36 -6.92
CA ARG A 100 -7.85 7.77 -8.17
C ARG A 100 -8.44 6.39 -8.46
N CYS A 101 -8.62 5.55 -7.45
CA CYS A 101 -9.16 4.20 -7.62
C CYS A 101 -10.64 4.25 -8.03
N VAL A 102 -11.45 5.09 -7.38
CA VAL A 102 -12.85 5.33 -7.69
C VAL A 102 -12.98 5.97 -9.07
N SER A 103 -12.15 6.98 -9.40
CA SER A 103 -12.14 7.61 -10.73
C SER A 103 -11.84 6.58 -11.82
N CYS A 104 -10.86 5.71 -11.62
CA CYS A 104 -10.51 4.65 -12.56
C CYS A 104 -11.67 3.66 -12.78
N LEU A 105 -12.26 3.14 -11.71
CA LEU A 105 -13.36 2.19 -11.82
C LEU A 105 -14.66 2.80 -12.35
N ASN A 106 -14.94 4.07 -12.07
CA ASN A 106 -16.07 4.77 -12.67
C ASN A 106 -15.91 4.90 -14.20
N LYS A 107 -14.69 5.17 -14.69
CA LYS A 107 -14.41 5.19 -16.14
C LYS A 107 -14.61 3.82 -16.77
N ILE A 108 -14.09 2.76 -16.14
CA ILE A 108 -14.31 1.38 -16.59
C ILE A 108 -15.82 1.05 -16.62
N ALA A 109 -16.57 1.44 -15.60
CA ALA A 109 -18.02 1.21 -15.56
C ALA A 109 -18.80 2.00 -16.64
N GLN A 110 -18.31 3.19 -17.03
CA GLN A 110 -18.86 3.98 -18.13
C GLN A 110 -18.59 3.36 -19.50
N GLU A 111 -17.40 2.78 -19.69
CA GLU A 111 -17.01 2.13 -20.94
C GLU A 111 -17.68 0.76 -21.12
N HIS A 112 -18.01 0.07 -20.02
CA HIS A 112 -18.52 -1.31 -20.00
C HIS A 112 -19.92 -1.43 -19.38
N ILE A 113 -20.87 -0.58 -19.81
CA ILE A 113 -22.24 -0.59 -19.26
C ILE A 113 -22.95 -1.91 -19.58
N GLY A 114 -23.38 -2.62 -18.54
CA GLY A 114 -24.09 -3.90 -18.66
C GLY A 114 -23.17 -5.11 -18.89
N GLU A 115 -21.87 -4.88 -19.00
CA GLU A 115 -20.86 -5.92 -19.19
C GLU A 115 -20.18 -6.30 -17.85
N ARG A 116 -19.48 -7.43 -17.85
CA ARG A 116 -18.68 -7.87 -16.70
C ARG A 116 -17.20 -7.68 -16.98
N VAL A 117 -16.53 -6.90 -16.14
CA VAL A 117 -15.07 -6.66 -16.19
C VAL A 117 -14.38 -7.31 -14.98
N VAL A 118 -13.17 -7.81 -15.18
CA VAL A 118 -12.30 -8.32 -14.09
C VAL A 118 -11.11 -7.38 -13.95
N VAL A 119 -10.87 -6.90 -12.73
CA VAL A 119 -9.75 -6.02 -12.38
C VAL A 119 -8.91 -6.69 -11.29
N VAL A 120 -7.59 -6.74 -11.50
CA VAL A 120 -6.62 -7.27 -10.53
C VAL A 120 -5.90 -6.10 -9.88
N SER A 121 -5.80 -6.09 -8.55
CA SER A 121 -5.24 -4.97 -7.78
C SER A 121 -4.65 -5.42 -6.44
N HIS A 122 -4.11 -4.48 -5.68
CA HIS A 122 -3.50 -4.70 -4.36
C HIS A 122 -4.53 -4.54 -3.23
N GLY A 123 -4.26 -5.16 -2.08
CA GLY A 123 -5.17 -5.16 -0.92
C GLY A 123 -5.53 -3.75 -0.41
N ALA A 124 -4.58 -2.81 -0.41
CA ALA A 124 -4.84 -1.43 0.00
C ALA A 124 -5.85 -0.73 -0.93
N ALA A 125 -5.68 -0.86 -2.25
CA ALA A 125 -6.60 -0.27 -3.22
C ALA A 125 -8.00 -0.91 -3.15
N ILE A 126 -8.07 -2.25 -3.04
CA ILE A 126 -9.34 -2.97 -2.89
C ILE A 126 -10.07 -2.52 -1.63
N LEU A 127 -9.36 -2.33 -0.53
CA LEU A 127 -10.01 -1.94 0.70
C LEU A 127 -10.47 -0.48 0.69
N GLU A 128 -9.74 0.44 0.06
CA GLU A 128 -10.25 1.80 -0.15
C GLU A 128 -11.53 1.82 -0.99
N LEU A 129 -11.64 0.95 -1.99
CA LEU A 129 -12.88 0.78 -2.76
C LEU A 129 -14.02 0.23 -1.89
N CYS A 130 -13.75 -0.73 -0.99
CA CYS A 130 -14.73 -1.20 -0.03
C CYS A 130 -15.17 -0.09 0.94
N ARG A 131 -14.24 0.76 1.39
CA ARG A 131 -14.54 1.93 2.25
C ARG A 131 -15.37 2.97 1.53
N HIS A 132 -15.18 3.17 0.22
CA HIS A 132 -16.00 4.07 -0.57
C HIS A 132 -17.50 3.72 -0.53
N THR A 133 -17.82 2.43 -0.38
CA THR A 133 -19.21 1.95 -0.31
C THR A 133 -19.82 1.97 1.10
N ASP A 134 -19.06 2.40 2.09
CA ASP A 134 -19.49 2.40 3.48
C ASP A 134 -20.34 3.61 3.84
N PRO A 135 -21.28 3.46 4.80
CA PRO A 135 -21.96 4.61 5.37
C PRO A 135 -20.95 5.63 5.93
N PRO A 136 -21.21 6.95 5.80
CA PRO A 136 -20.40 7.97 6.44
C PRO A 136 -20.25 7.69 7.94
N ASN A 137 -19.05 7.90 8.48
CA ASN A 137 -18.70 7.64 9.89
C ASN A 137 -18.84 6.18 10.35
N SER A 138 -18.94 5.21 9.43
CA SER A 138 -18.86 3.80 9.80
C SER A 138 -17.41 3.32 9.79
N PHE A 139 -17.05 2.52 10.80
CA PHE A 139 -15.73 1.91 10.94
C PHE A 139 -15.87 0.41 10.72
N ILE A 140 -16.13 0.01 9.48
CA ILE A 140 -16.25 -1.41 9.14
C ILE A 140 -14.85 -1.97 8.93
N ARG A 141 -14.43 -2.88 9.81
CA ARG A 141 -13.18 -3.64 9.61
C ARG A 141 -13.39 -4.68 8.53
N ARG A 142 -12.53 -4.66 7.52
CA ARG A 142 -12.50 -5.65 6.45
C ARG A 142 -11.12 -6.26 6.33
N HIS A 143 -11.11 -7.55 6.03
CA HIS A 143 -9.91 -8.27 5.67
C HIS A 143 -10.00 -8.62 4.19
N ILE A 144 -8.94 -8.35 3.43
CA ILE A 144 -8.82 -8.69 2.01
C ILE A 144 -7.75 -9.78 1.88
N PRO A 145 -8.13 -11.07 1.89
CA PRO A 145 -7.19 -12.15 1.62
C PRO A 145 -6.63 -12.06 0.19
N ASN A 146 -5.43 -12.61 -0.04
CA ASN A 146 -4.92 -12.73 -1.40
C ASN A 146 -5.87 -13.61 -2.23
N THR A 147 -5.94 -13.33 -3.54
CA THR A 147 -6.84 -14.01 -4.49
C THR A 147 -8.33 -13.96 -4.13
N SER A 148 -8.74 -13.13 -3.17
CA SER A 148 -10.15 -12.98 -2.82
C SER A 148 -10.95 -12.24 -3.89
N LEU A 149 -12.21 -12.64 -4.08
CA LEU A 149 -13.16 -11.95 -4.94
C LEU A 149 -13.80 -10.79 -4.18
N ASN A 150 -13.75 -9.61 -4.80
CA ASN A 150 -14.38 -8.39 -4.31
C ASN A 150 -15.27 -7.88 -5.46
N VAL A 151 -16.59 -7.93 -5.26
CA VAL A 151 -17.58 -7.67 -6.32
C VAL A 151 -18.33 -6.39 -6.00
N PHE A 152 -18.14 -5.40 -6.85
CA PHE A 152 -18.84 -4.13 -6.82
C PHE A 152 -19.80 -4.06 -8.00
N ARG A 153 -21.02 -3.59 -7.75
CA ARG A 153 -21.94 -3.14 -8.78
C ARG A 153 -21.81 -1.62 -8.88
N VAL A 154 -21.35 -1.14 -10.04
CA VAL A 154 -21.15 0.29 -10.29
C VAL A 154 -22.06 0.71 -11.44
N SER A 155 -22.87 1.73 -11.21
CA SER A 155 -23.69 2.33 -12.26
C SER A 155 -22.84 3.23 -13.15
N GLY A 156 -22.64 2.85 -14.42
CA GLY A 156 -21.94 3.70 -15.39
C GLY A 156 -22.64 5.03 -15.69
N VAL A 157 -23.92 5.18 -15.34
CA VAL A 157 -24.69 6.42 -15.57
C VAL A 157 -24.69 7.33 -14.34
N THR A 158 -24.90 6.77 -13.15
CA THR A 158 -25.08 7.54 -11.91
C THR A 158 -23.87 7.52 -10.98
N ALA A 159 -22.84 6.74 -11.32
CA ALA A 159 -21.67 6.48 -10.47
C ALA A 159 -22.04 6.02 -9.05
N GLN A 160 -23.19 5.36 -8.90
CA GLN A 160 -23.61 4.75 -7.64
C GLN A 160 -22.97 3.37 -7.49
N TRP A 161 -22.45 3.09 -6.30
CA TRP A 161 -21.74 1.85 -5.99
C TRP A 161 -22.54 1.00 -5.01
N THR A 162 -22.45 -0.32 -5.16
CA THR A 162 -22.93 -1.29 -4.18
C THR A 162 -21.93 -2.42 -4.06
N LEU A 163 -21.49 -2.71 -2.84
CA LEU A 163 -20.61 -3.83 -2.55
C LEU A 163 -21.45 -5.11 -2.39
N GLU A 164 -21.32 -6.06 -3.32
CA GLU A 164 -22.04 -7.35 -3.27
C GLU A 164 -21.24 -8.42 -2.53
N ARG A 165 -19.91 -8.44 -2.72
CA ARG A 165 -19.00 -9.39 -2.05
C ARG A 165 -17.70 -8.71 -1.69
N CYS A 166 -17.16 -9.03 -0.52
CA CYS A 166 -15.87 -8.56 -0.05
C CYS A 166 -15.08 -9.73 0.54
N GLY A 167 -13.83 -9.91 0.10
CA GLY A 167 -12.95 -10.93 0.65
C GLY A 167 -13.39 -12.38 0.40
N ASP A 168 -14.18 -12.66 -0.64
CA ASP A 168 -14.72 -14.00 -0.90
C ASP A 168 -13.64 -14.95 -1.44
N VAL A 169 -13.26 -15.92 -0.60
CA VAL A 169 -12.28 -16.99 -0.90
C VAL A 169 -12.93 -18.38 -1.01
N SER A 170 -14.25 -18.46 -1.19
CA SER A 170 -14.99 -19.73 -1.29
C SER A 170 -14.40 -20.67 -2.36
N HIS A 171 -13.89 -20.11 -3.46
CA HIS A 171 -13.25 -20.83 -4.55
C HIS A 171 -11.91 -21.49 -4.18
N LEU A 172 -11.27 -21.09 -3.09
CA LEU A 172 -10.01 -21.70 -2.61
C LEU A 172 -10.26 -22.87 -1.65
N LYS A 173 -11.49 -23.02 -1.12
CA LYS A 173 -11.83 -24.03 -0.11
C LYS A 173 -11.90 -25.47 -0.64
N GLY A 174 -11.98 -25.66 -1.95
CA GLY A 174 -12.13 -26.99 -2.57
C GLY A 174 -10.84 -27.68 -3.03
N ASN A 175 -9.70 -26.97 -3.06
CA ASN A 175 -8.50 -27.44 -3.78
C ASN A 175 -7.31 -27.83 -2.88
N GLY A 176 -7.48 -28.03 -1.58
CA GLY A 176 -6.39 -28.43 -0.68
C GLY A 176 -5.27 -27.39 -0.48
N PHE A 177 -5.43 -26.16 -1.00
CA PHE A 177 -4.47 -25.06 -0.85
C PHE A 177 -4.43 -24.44 0.56
N LEU A 178 -5.26 -24.91 1.48
CA LEU A 178 -5.60 -24.18 2.70
C LEU A 178 -4.88 -24.62 3.97
N GLU A 179 -4.04 -25.65 3.96
CA GLU A 179 -3.34 -26.00 5.20
C GLU A 179 -2.13 -25.10 5.47
N ASP A 180 -1.27 -24.76 4.49
CA ASP A 180 0.01 -24.08 4.80
C ASP A 180 0.38 -22.82 3.98
N SER A 181 -0.41 -22.41 2.97
CA SER A 181 0.03 -21.34 2.04
C SER A 181 -0.49 -19.93 2.36
N PHE A 182 -1.33 -19.80 3.38
CA PHE A 182 -1.83 -18.51 3.89
C PHE A 182 -1.43 -18.32 5.35
N GLY A 183 -0.13 -18.45 5.65
CA GLY A 183 0.48 -17.87 6.86
C GLY A 183 -0.09 -18.36 8.19
N GLY A 184 -0.50 -19.62 8.25
CA GLY A 184 -0.60 -20.38 9.48
C GLY A 184 0.22 -21.64 9.32
N ASP A 185 1.28 -21.79 10.12
CA ASP A 185 1.80 -23.09 10.48
C ASP A 185 1.82 -23.19 12.01
N GLY A 186 0.76 -23.78 12.53
CA GLY A 186 0.85 -24.50 13.79
C GLY A 186 1.88 -25.62 13.62
N SER A 187 2.63 -25.87 14.69
CA SER A 187 3.66 -26.90 14.84
C SER A 187 4.98 -26.69 14.09
N SER A 188 6.00 -26.29 14.85
CA SER A 188 7.32 -26.92 14.80
C SER A 188 7.97 -26.80 16.17
N ALA A 189 8.55 -27.92 16.59
CA ALA A 189 8.97 -28.31 17.94
C ALA A 189 9.98 -27.40 18.65
#